data_AF-A0A7J6HH47-F1
#
_entry.id   AF-A0A7J6HH47-F1
#
_cell.length_a   1.000
_cell.length_b   1.000
_cell.length_c   1.000
_cell.angle_alpha   90.00
_cell.angle_beta   90.00
_cell.angle_gamma   90.00
#
_symmetry.space_group_name_H-M   'P 1'
#
loop_
_entity.id
_entity.type
_entity.pdbx_description
1 polymer ?
#
loop_
_entity_poly.entity_id
_entity_poly.type
_entity_poly.pdbx_seq_one_letter_code
_entity_poly.pdbx_strand_id
1 'polypeptide(L)'
;MNGTSFASGGAGIFNGTDEVYRQSLPLTKQVEYYSIVHDKLVQQLGSTSAEQHLSKSLFTIVIGSNDLFGYFGSSKLRNRTTPQEYVEEMIVTLKEQLKKLHSYGARKFVVTGVGPIGCCPAQRRKSSSGDCFQEMNDWAIKYNDGLKSTLGELKSVLNISYSYFETYDVLNNLVQQPTSYGFTEVKSACCGLGKFRSESPCLPIAKYCSNRRGHVFWDLYHPTEATHSILSDYIFDGPPKYIFPLSVKQLVAL
;
A
#
# COMPACT_ATOMS: atom_id res chain seq x y z
N MET A 1 4.16 20.71 -8.37
CA MET A 1 4.18 19.77 -7.25
C MET A 1 5.63 19.49 -6.93
N ASN A 2 6.13 19.99 -5.79
CA ASN A 2 7.44 19.59 -5.28
C ASN A 2 7.17 18.60 -4.15
N GLY A 3 7.77 17.41 -4.24
CA GLY A 3 7.61 16.34 -3.27
C GLY A 3 8.70 15.30 -3.46
N THR A 4 8.94 14.50 -2.43
CA THR A 4 9.97 13.44 -2.44
C THR A 4 9.28 12.11 -2.16
N SER A 5 9.65 11.07 -2.92
CA SER A 5 9.22 9.70 -2.66
C SER A 5 10.37 8.92 -2.02
N PHE A 6 10.06 8.26 -0.90
CA PHE A 6 10.94 7.27 -0.26
C PHE A 6 10.46 5.85 -0.52
N ALA A 7 9.37 5.67 -1.27
CA ALA A 7 8.78 4.36 -1.53
C ALA A 7 9.77 3.47 -2.29
N SER A 8 9.89 2.23 -1.83
CA SER A 8 10.72 1.20 -2.46
C SER A 8 9.86 0.00 -2.84
N GLY A 9 10.01 -0.48 -4.08
CA GLY A 9 9.42 -1.75 -4.49
C GLY A 9 9.87 -2.89 -3.57
N GLY A 10 8.94 -3.77 -3.20
CA GLY A 10 9.20 -4.88 -2.27
C GLY A 10 9.37 -4.49 -0.80
N ALA A 11 9.17 -3.22 -0.43
CA ALA A 11 9.28 -2.80 0.96
C ALA A 11 8.16 -3.39 1.83
N GLY A 12 8.53 -3.85 3.02
CA GLY A 12 7.61 -4.21 4.10
C GLY A 12 7.67 -3.21 5.26
N ILE A 13 6.74 -3.38 6.20
CA ILE A 13 6.73 -2.70 7.50
C ILE A 13 7.93 -3.20 8.31
N PHE A 14 8.15 -4.51 8.32
CA PHE A 14 9.27 -5.10 9.02
C PHE A 14 10.58 -4.86 8.29
N ASN A 15 11.67 -4.86 9.05
CA ASN A 15 13.02 -4.93 8.51
C ASN A 15 13.24 -6.35 7.97
N GLY A 16 12.73 -6.61 6.76
CA GLY A 16 12.94 -7.89 6.11
C GLY A 16 14.42 -8.11 5.86
N THR A 17 14.89 -9.34 6.08
CA THR A 17 16.14 -9.84 5.50
C THR A 17 15.89 -10.39 4.08
N ASP A 18 14.87 -9.87 3.39
CA ASP A 18 14.20 -10.56 2.30
C ASP A 18 15.20 -11.00 1.22
N GLU A 19 15.46 -12.31 1.16
CA GLU A 19 16.44 -12.87 0.23
C GLU A 19 15.98 -12.71 -1.22
N VAL A 20 14.67 -12.46 -1.45
CA VAL A 20 14.07 -12.27 -2.78
C VAL A 20 14.20 -10.81 -3.23
N TYR A 21 13.92 -9.86 -2.34
CA TYR A 21 13.96 -8.42 -2.63
C TYR A 21 15.10 -7.74 -1.88
N ARG A 22 16.32 -8.30 -1.92
CA ARG A 22 17.52 -7.88 -1.16
C ARG A 22 17.88 -6.39 -1.22
N GLN A 23 17.29 -5.64 -2.15
CA GLN A 23 17.51 -4.21 -2.36
C GLN A 23 16.34 -3.33 -1.87
N SER A 24 15.28 -3.91 -1.32
CA SER A 24 14.13 -3.13 -0.84
C SER A 24 14.51 -2.36 0.42
N LEU A 25 14.05 -1.11 0.48
CA LEU A 25 14.22 -0.26 1.66
C LEU A 25 12.99 -0.46 2.56
N PRO A 26 13.10 -1.18 3.70
CA PRO A 26 11.97 -1.37 4.60
C PRO A 26 11.51 -0.02 5.18
N LEU A 27 10.28 0.04 5.69
CA LEU A 27 9.68 1.28 6.18
C LEU A 27 10.59 2.04 7.16
N THR A 28 11.26 1.33 8.08
CA THR A 28 12.21 1.95 9.02
C THR A 28 13.32 2.74 8.30
N LYS A 29 13.86 2.21 7.19
CA LYS A 29 14.89 2.91 6.40
C LYS A 29 14.31 4.09 5.63
N GLN A 30 13.08 4.00 5.15
CA GLN A 30 12.40 5.12 4.52
C GLN A 30 12.17 6.28 5.52
N VAL A 31 11.78 5.96 6.76
CA VAL A 31 11.63 6.95 7.84
C VAL A 31 12.99 7.56 8.25
N GLU A 32 14.05 6.75 8.31
CA GLU A 32 15.42 7.22 8.57
C GLU A 32 15.90 8.18 7.46
N TYR A 33 15.65 7.88 6.20
CA TYR A 33 15.99 8.80 5.11
C TYR A 33 15.16 10.09 5.15
N TYR A 34 13.89 10.00 5.54
CA TYR A 34 13.08 11.19 5.78
C TYR A 34 13.64 12.04 6.94
N SER A 35 14.13 11.45 8.03
CA SER A 35 14.71 12.23 9.14
C SER A 35 15.92 13.07 8.69
N ILE A 36 16.73 12.56 7.76
CA ILE A 36 17.83 13.33 7.16
C ILE A 36 17.29 14.53 6.36
N VAL A 37 16.18 14.37 5.64
CA VAL A 37 15.52 15.48 4.92
C VAL A 37 14.94 16.48 5.89
N HIS A 38 14.29 16.03 6.97
CA HIS A 38 13.81 16.87 8.05
C HIS A 38 14.94 17.73 8.63
N ASP A 39 16.08 17.14 8.97
CA ASP A 39 17.20 17.88 9.57
C ASP A 39 17.78 18.94 8.61
N LYS A 40 17.84 18.62 7.31
CA LYS A 40 18.22 19.61 6.29
C LYS A 40 17.22 20.75 6.17
N LEU A 41 15.92 20.47 6.25
CA LEU A 41 14.89 21.51 6.24
C LEU A 41 15.00 22.41 7.47
N VAL A 42 15.26 21.84 8.65
CA VAL A 42 15.49 22.61 9.89
C VAL A 42 16.74 23.49 9.76
N GLN A 43 17.83 22.98 9.18
CA GLN A 43 19.05 23.76 8.95
C GLN A 43 18.84 24.92 7.97
N GLN A 44 18.04 24.71 6.92
CA GLN A 44 17.83 25.72 5.87
C GLN A 44 16.79 26.77 6.24
N LEU A 45 15.70 26.37 6.90
CA LEU A 45 14.55 27.24 7.17
C LEU A 45 14.53 27.75 8.61
N GLY A 46 15.26 27.11 9.51
CA GLY A 46 15.08 27.25 10.96
C GLY A 46 13.93 26.40 11.48
N SER A 47 13.97 26.06 12.78
CA SER A 47 13.05 25.10 13.41
C SER A 47 11.57 25.47 13.23
N THR A 48 11.19 26.71 13.55
CA THR A 48 9.78 27.16 13.45
C THR A 48 9.24 27.13 12.03
N SER A 49 10.00 27.60 11.05
CA SER A 49 9.56 27.61 9.64
C SER A 49 9.55 26.20 9.05
N ALA A 50 10.47 25.33 9.44
CA ALA A 50 10.44 23.91 9.05
C ALA A 50 9.21 23.21 9.61
N GLU A 51 8.86 23.41 10.90
CA GLU A 51 7.65 22.83 11.49
C GLU A 51 6.38 23.33 10.80
N GLN A 52 6.28 24.63 10.51
CA GLN A 52 5.16 25.19 9.75
C GLN A 52 5.07 24.63 8.32
N HIS A 53 6.21 24.38 7.67
CA HIS A 53 6.26 23.78 6.34
C HIS A 53 5.79 22.32 6.35
N LEU A 54 6.29 21.53 7.31
CA LEU A 54 6.00 20.10 7.42
C LEU A 54 4.57 19.83 7.89
N SER A 55 4.05 20.64 8.80
CA SER A 55 2.65 20.53 9.26
C SER A 55 1.62 20.75 8.15
N LYS A 56 1.97 21.47 7.08
CA LYS A 56 1.14 21.68 5.89
C LYS A 56 1.32 20.58 4.83
N SER A 57 2.40 19.80 4.92
CA SER A 57 2.75 18.75 3.96
C SER A 57 1.92 17.48 4.17
N LEU A 58 1.69 16.73 3.09
CA LEU A 58 1.04 15.41 3.13
C LEU A 58 2.08 14.29 3.25
N PHE A 59 1.83 13.35 4.16
CA PHE A 59 2.62 12.14 4.36
C PHE A 59 1.82 10.93 3.86
N THR A 60 2.15 10.45 2.66
CA THR A 60 1.44 9.34 2.04
C THR A 60 2.12 8.00 2.34
N ILE A 61 1.37 7.06 2.93
CA ILE A 61 1.85 5.76 3.41
C ILE A 61 1.09 4.65 2.69
N VAL A 62 1.81 3.87 1.89
CA VAL A 62 1.32 2.69 1.17
C VAL A 62 2.28 1.54 1.47
N ILE A 63 1.90 0.66 2.40
CA ILE A 63 2.78 -0.40 2.92
C ILE A 63 1.95 -1.58 3.47
N GLY A 64 2.57 -2.75 3.67
CA GLY A 64 1.98 -3.90 4.36
C GLY A 64 1.69 -5.12 3.48
N SER A 65 1.49 -4.93 2.16
CA SER A 65 1.19 -6.03 1.24
C SER A 65 2.35 -7.04 1.13
N ASN A 66 3.60 -6.56 1.12
CA ASN A 66 4.78 -7.43 1.04
C ASN A 66 4.98 -8.27 2.30
N ASP A 67 4.67 -7.75 3.49
CA ASP A 67 4.75 -8.52 4.74
C ASP A 67 3.77 -9.70 4.69
N LEU A 68 2.54 -9.49 4.23
CA LEU A 68 1.55 -10.57 4.04
C LEU A 68 2.00 -11.56 2.96
N PHE A 69 2.51 -11.09 1.81
CA PHE A 69 3.08 -11.99 0.80
C PHE A 69 4.23 -12.83 1.38
N GLY A 70 5.11 -12.22 2.19
CA GLY A 70 6.23 -12.87 2.83
C GLY A 70 5.80 -13.93 3.85
N TYR A 71 4.82 -13.62 4.69
CA TYR A 71 4.25 -14.55 5.67
C TYR A 71 3.67 -15.79 4.98
N PHE A 72 2.76 -15.61 4.02
CA PHE A 72 2.14 -16.74 3.31
C PHE A 72 3.09 -17.46 2.36
N GLY A 73 4.16 -16.80 1.91
CA GLY A 73 5.22 -17.39 1.10
C GLY A 73 6.24 -18.23 1.88
N SER A 74 6.28 -18.12 3.21
CA SER A 74 7.31 -18.72 4.05
C SER A 74 6.76 -19.74 5.04
N SER A 75 6.98 -21.04 4.79
CA SER A 75 6.66 -22.11 5.75
C SER A 75 7.38 -21.92 7.08
N LYS A 76 8.62 -21.42 7.05
CA LYS A 76 9.41 -21.13 8.26
C LYS A 76 8.76 -20.07 9.14
N LEU A 77 8.18 -19.01 8.56
CA LEU A 77 7.45 -17.99 9.33
C LEU A 77 6.15 -18.57 9.89
N ARG A 78 5.36 -19.27 9.06
CA ARG A 78 4.09 -19.87 9.49
C ARG A 78 4.24 -20.95 10.57
N ASN A 79 5.40 -21.60 10.66
CA ASN A 79 5.72 -22.55 11.73
C ASN A 79 6.14 -21.87 13.04
N ARG A 80 6.48 -20.57 13.03
CA ARG A 80 6.98 -19.82 14.19
C ARG A 80 5.94 -18.90 14.79
N THR A 81 5.07 -18.32 13.97
CA THR A 81 4.05 -17.37 14.41
C THR A 81 2.74 -17.65 13.71
N THR A 82 1.64 -17.45 14.43
CA THR A 82 0.30 -17.46 13.84
C THR A 82 0.10 -16.22 12.95
N PRO A 83 -0.85 -16.25 12.01
CA PRO A 83 -1.12 -15.08 11.19
C PRO A 83 -1.66 -13.91 12.03
N GLN A 84 -2.36 -14.22 13.12
CA GLN A 84 -2.86 -13.23 14.07
C GLN A 84 -1.72 -12.47 14.73
N GLU A 85 -0.79 -13.18 15.38
CA GLU A 85 0.38 -12.56 16.03
C GLU A 85 1.20 -11.73 15.03
N TYR A 86 1.35 -12.23 13.80
CA TYR A 86 2.08 -11.52 12.75
C TYR A 86 1.40 -10.20 12.35
N VAL A 87 0.09 -10.20 12.12
CA VAL A 87 -0.67 -8.98 11.78
C VAL A 87 -0.73 -8.00 12.95
N GLU A 88 -0.86 -8.47 14.18
CA GLU A 88 -0.80 -7.62 15.37
C GLU A 88 0.58 -6.94 15.48
N GLU A 89 1.67 -7.67 15.25
CA GLU A 89 3.03 -7.13 15.24
C GLU A 89 3.23 -6.11 14.09
N MET A 90 2.65 -6.36 12.91
CA MET A 90 2.66 -5.40 11.79
C MET A 90 2.03 -4.06 12.20
N ILE A 91 0.88 -4.11 12.88
CA ILE A 91 0.16 -2.93 13.34
C ILE A 91 0.94 -2.15 14.40
N VAL A 92 1.48 -2.85 15.41
CA VAL A 92 2.33 -2.23 16.44
C VAL A 92 3.54 -1.56 15.80
N THR A 93 4.21 -2.24 14.88
CA THR A 93 5.41 -1.71 14.22
C THR A 93 5.09 -0.49 13.36
N LEU A 94 4.02 -0.54 12.57
CA LEU A 94 3.59 0.59 11.75
C LEU A 94 3.21 1.79 12.62
N LYS A 95 2.47 1.58 13.72
CA LYS A 95 2.11 2.63 14.67
C LYS A 95 3.33 3.38 15.19
N GLU A 96 4.41 2.66 15.54
CA GLU A 96 5.65 3.29 16.00
C GLU A 96 6.35 4.10 14.90
N GLN A 97 6.30 3.66 13.63
CA GLN A 97 6.82 4.45 12.51
C GLN A 97 5.98 5.71 12.25
N LEU A 98 4.66 5.64 12.38
CA LEU A 98 3.78 6.82 12.25
C LEU A 98 4.04 7.83 13.38
N LYS A 99 4.26 7.37 14.63
CA LYS A 99 4.68 8.23 15.74
C LYS A 99 6.04 8.90 15.48
N LYS A 100 7.00 8.17 14.91
CA LYS A 100 8.31 8.74 14.52
C LYS A 100 8.15 9.83 13.45
N LEU A 101 7.37 9.58 12.40
CA LEU A 101 7.08 10.60 11.38
C LEU A 101 6.42 11.83 12.02
N HIS A 102 5.48 11.64 12.95
CA HIS A 102 4.88 12.74 13.69
C HIS A 102 5.91 13.54 14.50
N SER A 103 6.88 12.87 15.14
CA SER A 103 7.97 13.52 15.86
C SER A 103 8.87 14.37 14.94
N TYR A 104 8.92 14.02 13.65
CA TYR A 104 9.59 14.79 12.58
C TYR A 104 8.63 15.73 11.82
N GLY A 105 7.64 16.29 12.51
CA GLY A 105 6.78 17.35 11.97
C GLY A 105 5.60 16.90 11.11
N ALA A 106 5.40 15.60 10.88
CA ALA A 106 4.24 15.12 10.14
C ALA A 106 2.94 15.39 10.91
N ARG A 107 1.96 16.02 10.25
CA ARG A 107 0.63 16.28 10.83
C ARG A 107 -0.52 15.78 9.97
N LYS A 108 -0.34 15.69 8.64
CA LYS A 108 -1.37 15.24 7.69
C LYS A 108 -0.96 13.93 7.03
N PHE A 109 -1.71 12.85 7.28
CA PHE A 109 -1.40 11.51 6.77
C PHE A 109 -2.42 11.07 5.72
N VAL A 110 -1.94 10.47 4.63
CA VAL A 110 -2.76 9.75 3.67
C VAL A 110 -2.33 8.30 3.73
N VAL A 111 -3.19 7.39 4.16
CA VAL A 111 -2.84 5.99 4.40
C VAL A 111 -3.78 5.10 3.62
N THR A 112 -3.25 4.11 2.91
CA THR A 112 -4.07 3.17 2.15
C THR A 112 -4.11 1.81 2.82
N GLY A 113 -5.28 1.17 2.87
CA GLY A 113 -5.37 -0.26 3.21
C GLY A 113 -4.70 -1.15 2.16
N VAL A 114 -4.47 -2.40 2.52
CA VAL A 114 -4.01 -3.46 1.61
C VAL A 114 -5.19 -3.94 0.76
N GLY A 115 -4.96 -4.07 -0.56
CA GLY A 115 -5.94 -4.60 -1.50
C GLY A 115 -6.19 -6.11 -1.36
N PRO A 116 -7.04 -6.72 -2.22
CA PRO A 116 -7.26 -8.17 -2.24
C PRO A 116 -6.07 -8.91 -2.87
N ILE A 117 -4.93 -8.92 -2.17
CA ILE A 117 -3.64 -9.44 -2.65
C ILE A 117 -3.66 -10.95 -2.96
N GLY A 118 -4.59 -11.71 -2.36
CA GLY A 118 -4.86 -13.10 -2.71
C GLY A 118 -5.44 -13.27 -4.12
N CYS A 119 -5.94 -12.19 -4.73
CA CYS A 119 -6.47 -12.18 -6.09
C CYS A 119 -5.47 -11.70 -7.16
N CYS A 120 -4.24 -11.35 -6.79
CA CYS A 120 -3.20 -11.02 -7.75
C CYS A 120 -2.94 -12.20 -8.71
N PRO A 121 -2.58 -11.95 -9.98
CA PRO A 121 -2.29 -13.00 -10.97
C PRO A 121 -1.34 -14.09 -10.44
N ALA A 122 -0.27 -13.71 -9.74
CA ALA A 122 0.67 -14.66 -9.14
C ALA A 122 0.05 -15.63 -8.12
N GLN A 123 -0.98 -15.21 -7.38
CA GLN A 123 -1.67 -16.09 -6.44
C GLN A 123 -2.70 -16.98 -7.16
N ARG A 124 -3.45 -16.42 -8.13
CA ARG A 124 -4.37 -17.20 -8.98
C ARG A 124 -3.66 -18.33 -9.72
N ARG A 125 -2.42 -18.10 -10.16
CA ARG A 125 -1.59 -19.13 -10.80
C ARG A 125 -1.38 -20.37 -9.91
N LYS A 126 -1.26 -20.20 -8.60
CA LYS A 126 -1.09 -21.29 -7.63
C LYS A 126 -2.36 -22.10 -7.42
N SER A 127 -3.52 -21.54 -7.76
CA SER A 127 -4.81 -22.24 -7.75
C SER A 127 -5.01 -23.07 -9.02
N SER A 128 -5.53 -24.28 -8.87
CA SER A 128 -5.94 -25.12 -10.01
C SER A 128 -7.09 -24.46 -10.78
N SER A 129 -8.11 -23.96 -10.08
CA SER A 129 -9.29 -23.26 -10.61
C SER A 129 -9.03 -21.79 -11.00
N GLY A 130 -7.93 -21.19 -10.55
CA GLY A 130 -7.65 -19.77 -10.78
C GLY A 130 -8.33 -18.82 -9.79
N ASP A 131 -8.86 -19.38 -8.71
CA ASP A 131 -9.49 -18.63 -7.63
C ASP A 131 -8.47 -17.85 -6.80
N CYS A 132 -8.97 -16.87 -6.04
CA CYS A 132 -8.14 -16.10 -5.11
C CYS A 132 -7.72 -16.98 -3.93
N PHE A 133 -6.56 -16.66 -3.34
CA PHE A 133 -6.17 -17.24 -2.06
C PHE A 133 -6.94 -16.55 -0.92
N GLN A 134 -8.04 -17.16 -0.48
CA GLN A 134 -8.98 -16.53 0.44
C GLN A 134 -8.38 -16.20 1.82
N GLU A 135 -7.62 -17.11 2.42
CA GLU A 135 -6.99 -16.89 3.74
C GLU A 135 -6.10 -15.63 3.73
N MET A 136 -5.35 -15.41 2.65
CA MET A 136 -4.52 -14.21 2.49
C MET A 136 -5.35 -12.92 2.41
N ASN A 137 -6.51 -12.97 1.76
CA ASN A 137 -7.44 -11.84 1.70
C ASN A 137 -8.08 -11.57 3.06
N ASP A 138 -8.46 -12.61 3.80
CA ASP A 138 -9.06 -12.47 5.13
C ASP A 138 -8.08 -11.76 6.10
N TRP A 139 -6.80 -12.10 6.04
CA TRP A 139 -5.77 -11.44 6.85
C TRP A 139 -5.41 -10.02 6.36
N ALA A 140 -5.56 -9.73 5.07
CA ALA A 140 -5.47 -8.35 4.57
C ALA A 140 -6.60 -7.48 5.15
N ILE A 141 -7.83 -8.01 5.24
CA ILE A 141 -8.96 -7.32 5.88
C ILE A 141 -8.68 -7.09 7.37
N LYS A 142 -8.20 -8.11 8.10
CA LYS A 142 -7.86 -7.97 9.53
C LYS A 142 -6.77 -6.93 9.78
N TYR A 143 -5.74 -6.89 8.92
CA TYR A 143 -4.74 -5.84 8.95
C TYR A 143 -5.36 -4.45 8.72
N ASN A 144 -6.23 -4.30 7.71
CA ASN A 144 -6.90 -3.03 7.43
C ASN A 144 -7.77 -2.55 8.61
N ASP A 145 -8.45 -3.46 9.30
CA ASP A 145 -9.23 -3.14 10.51
C ASP A 145 -8.34 -2.62 11.65
N GLY A 146 -7.22 -3.29 11.91
CA GLY A 146 -6.22 -2.84 12.89
C GLY A 146 -5.61 -1.48 12.53
N LEU A 147 -5.37 -1.24 11.23
CA LEU A 147 -4.84 0.02 10.72
C LEU A 147 -5.83 1.17 10.92
N LYS A 148 -7.11 0.97 10.61
CA LYS A 148 -8.18 1.95 10.85
C LYS A 148 -8.27 2.32 12.34
N SER A 149 -8.25 1.33 13.22
CA SER A 149 -8.25 1.54 14.68
C SER A 149 -7.04 2.36 15.14
N THR A 150 -5.85 2.01 14.65
CA THR A 150 -4.59 2.71 14.96
C THR A 150 -4.62 4.18 14.55
N LEU A 151 -5.16 4.50 13.37
CA LEU A 151 -5.29 5.89 12.91
C LEU A 151 -6.24 6.70 13.78
N GLY A 152 -7.35 6.10 14.23
CA GLY A 152 -8.27 6.71 15.19
C GLY A 152 -7.60 7.00 16.55
N GLU A 153 -6.80 6.06 17.05
CA GLU A 153 -6.03 6.27 18.29
C GLU A 153 -4.99 7.39 18.13
N LEU A 154 -4.20 7.38 17.04
CA LEU A 154 -3.21 8.41 16.77
C LEU A 154 -3.85 9.79 16.59
N LYS A 155 -5.06 9.86 16.02
CA LYS A 155 -5.84 11.11 15.99
C LYS A 155 -6.14 11.61 17.42
N SER A 156 -6.58 10.72 18.31
CA SER A 156 -6.91 11.09 19.69
C SER A 156 -5.68 11.51 20.50
N VAL A 157 -4.54 10.84 20.32
CA VAL A 157 -3.35 11.01 21.17
C VAL A 157 -2.41 12.09 20.64
N LEU A 158 -2.27 12.22 19.32
CA LEU A 158 -1.31 13.13 18.67
C LEU A 158 -1.97 14.28 17.92
N ASN A 159 -3.30 14.30 17.83
CA ASN A 159 -4.05 15.30 17.06
C ASN A 159 -3.62 15.41 15.57
N ILE A 160 -3.27 14.28 14.95
CA ILE A 160 -3.01 14.24 13.50
C ILE A 160 -4.28 14.56 12.70
N SER A 161 -4.17 14.89 11.42
CA SER A 161 -5.29 14.81 10.48
C SER A 161 -4.97 13.70 9.49
N TYR A 162 -5.96 12.87 9.14
CA TYR A 162 -5.68 11.75 8.26
C TYR A 162 -6.81 11.46 7.28
N SER A 163 -6.42 10.81 6.19
CA SER A 163 -7.26 10.19 5.20
C SER A 163 -6.87 8.72 5.12
N TYR A 164 -7.82 7.81 5.30
CA TYR A 164 -7.68 6.38 5.09
C TYR A 164 -8.44 5.98 3.82
N PHE A 165 -7.74 5.32 2.90
CA PHE A 165 -8.33 4.80 1.67
C PHE A 165 -8.60 3.30 1.77
N GLU A 166 -9.86 2.90 1.60
CA GLU A 166 -10.32 1.51 1.63
C GLU A 166 -10.04 0.81 0.30
N THR A 167 -8.74 0.60 0.03
CA THR A 167 -8.23 -0.03 -1.19
C THR A 167 -8.87 -1.38 -1.48
N TYR A 168 -9.13 -2.17 -0.43
CA TYR A 168 -9.66 -3.52 -0.56
C TYR A 168 -11.02 -3.52 -1.27
N ASP A 169 -11.95 -2.72 -0.76
CA ASP A 169 -13.31 -2.69 -1.30
C ASP A 169 -13.36 -2.08 -2.69
N VAL A 170 -12.55 -1.05 -2.98
CA VAL A 170 -12.50 -0.46 -4.32
C VAL A 170 -12.01 -1.50 -5.34
N LEU A 171 -10.87 -2.14 -5.08
CA LEU A 171 -10.33 -3.16 -5.98
C LEU A 171 -11.24 -4.40 -6.08
N ASN A 172 -11.87 -4.81 -4.98
CA ASN A 172 -12.83 -5.91 -5.01
C ASN A 172 -14.03 -5.55 -5.90
N ASN A 173 -14.58 -4.34 -5.78
CA ASN A 173 -15.69 -3.88 -6.63
C ASN A 173 -15.29 -3.79 -8.12
N LEU A 174 -14.06 -3.37 -8.43
CA LEU A 174 -13.52 -3.42 -9.81
C LEU A 174 -13.55 -4.83 -10.38
N VAL A 175 -13.17 -5.83 -9.58
CA VAL A 175 -13.13 -7.23 -10.02
C VAL A 175 -14.53 -7.83 -10.15
N GLN A 176 -15.47 -7.45 -9.27
CA GLN A 176 -16.84 -7.95 -9.29
C GLN A 176 -17.72 -7.27 -10.35
N GLN A 177 -17.45 -6.01 -10.69
CA GLN A 177 -18.24 -5.22 -11.64
C GLN A 177 -17.36 -4.54 -12.72
N PRO A 178 -16.52 -5.29 -13.44
CA PRO A 178 -15.46 -4.70 -14.27
C PRO A 178 -15.96 -3.82 -15.40
N THR A 179 -17.11 -4.16 -16.00
CA THR A 179 -17.69 -3.40 -17.11
C THR A 179 -18.09 -1.98 -16.71
N SER A 180 -18.54 -1.78 -15.46
CA SER A 180 -18.86 -0.45 -14.91
C SER A 180 -17.64 0.47 -14.83
N TYR A 181 -16.44 -0.10 -14.87
CA TYR A 181 -15.17 0.62 -14.81
C TYR A 181 -14.37 0.53 -16.13
N GLY A 182 -14.95 -0.05 -17.18
CA GLY A 182 -14.30 -0.19 -18.48
C GLY A 182 -13.27 -1.33 -18.58
N PHE A 183 -13.24 -2.25 -17.61
CA PHE A 183 -12.35 -3.42 -17.63
C PHE A 183 -13.02 -4.63 -18.30
N THR A 184 -12.19 -5.41 -19.00
CA THR A 184 -12.59 -6.67 -19.67
C THR A 184 -11.80 -7.87 -19.15
N GLU A 185 -10.64 -7.65 -18.52
CA GLU A 185 -9.79 -8.69 -17.94
C GLU A 185 -9.39 -8.30 -16.51
N VAL A 186 -9.74 -9.15 -15.54
CA VAL A 186 -9.59 -8.90 -14.09
C VAL A 186 -8.76 -9.97 -13.38
N LYS A 187 -8.35 -11.03 -14.09
CA LYS A 187 -7.61 -12.17 -13.53
C LYS A 187 -6.19 -12.26 -14.09
N SER A 188 -6.03 -12.07 -15.40
CA SER A 188 -4.73 -12.17 -16.08
C SER A 188 -4.00 -10.83 -16.08
N ALA A 189 -2.67 -10.87 -15.97
CA ALA A 189 -1.82 -9.69 -16.12
C ALA A 189 -1.75 -9.25 -17.59
N CYS A 190 -1.57 -7.95 -17.85
CA CYS A 190 -1.33 -7.47 -19.21
C CYS A 190 0.07 -7.89 -19.72
N CYS A 191 1.10 -7.77 -18.90
CA CYS A 191 2.49 -8.11 -19.20
C CYS A 191 2.95 -9.35 -18.45
N GLY A 192 3.44 -10.35 -19.19
CA GLY A 192 4.07 -11.53 -18.61
C GLY A 192 3.99 -12.75 -19.52
N LEU A 193 4.22 -13.93 -18.94
CA LEU A 193 4.24 -15.21 -19.63
C LEU A 193 3.45 -16.27 -18.88
N GLY A 194 3.01 -17.30 -19.61
CA GLY A 194 2.38 -18.49 -19.05
C GLY A 194 0.97 -18.29 -18.47
N LYS A 195 0.58 -19.16 -17.52
CA LYS A 195 -0.75 -19.11 -16.90
C LYS A 195 -0.98 -17.76 -16.20
N PHE A 196 -2.12 -17.11 -16.49
CA PHE A 196 -2.46 -15.74 -16.05
C PHE A 196 -1.42 -14.66 -16.39
N ARG A 197 -0.47 -14.94 -17.31
CA ARG A 197 0.69 -14.09 -17.59
C ARG A 197 1.50 -13.77 -16.33
N SER A 198 1.64 -14.75 -15.43
CA SER A 198 2.24 -14.53 -14.12
C SER A 198 3.28 -15.57 -13.69
N GLU A 199 3.94 -16.24 -14.64
CA GLU A 199 5.04 -17.18 -14.37
C GLU A 199 6.39 -16.49 -14.15
N SER A 200 6.58 -15.31 -14.74
CA SER A 200 7.79 -14.51 -14.61
C SER A 200 7.46 -13.02 -14.56
N PRO A 201 8.30 -12.20 -13.91
CA PRO A 201 8.15 -10.75 -13.94
C PRO A 201 8.05 -10.20 -15.36
N CYS A 202 7.51 -9.00 -15.51
CA CYS A 202 7.45 -8.28 -16.78
C CYS A 202 8.88 -7.88 -17.24
N LEU A 203 9.60 -8.83 -17.83
CA LEU A 203 10.96 -8.70 -18.35
C LEU A 203 10.93 -8.44 -19.86
N PRO A 204 12.06 -8.05 -20.49
CA PRO A 204 12.11 -7.76 -21.94
C PRO A 204 11.63 -8.90 -22.86
N ILE A 205 11.63 -10.16 -22.37
CA ILE A 205 11.13 -11.33 -23.10
C ILE A 205 9.61 -11.55 -22.97
N ALA A 206 8.94 -10.77 -22.12
CA ALA A 206 7.52 -10.92 -21.85
C ALA A 206 6.66 -10.44 -23.03
N LYS A 207 5.43 -10.98 -23.11
CA LYS A 207 4.41 -10.46 -24.03
C LYS A 207 3.52 -9.48 -23.27
N TYR A 208 3.09 -8.42 -23.95
CA TYR A 208 2.14 -7.45 -23.42
C TYR A 208 0.80 -7.53 -24.16
N CYS A 209 -0.28 -7.20 -23.47
CA CYS A 209 -1.62 -7.11 -24.04
C CYS A 209 -1.73 -5.92 -25.02
N SER A 210 -2.61 -6.03 -26.01
CA SER A 210 -2.90 -4.94 -26.95
C SER A 210 -3.71 -3.81 -26.29
N ASN A 211 -4.64 -4.15 -25.39
CA ASN A 211 -5.47 -3.20 -24.66
C ASN A 211 -5.13 -3.17 -23.15
N ARG A 212 -4.24 -2.25 -22.77
CA ARG A 212 -3.83 -2.01 -21.38
C ARG A 212 -4.96 -1.43 -20.51
N ARG A 213 -5.82 -0.61 -21.11
CA ARG A 213 -6.95 0.04 -20.41
C ARG A 213 -8.04 -0.95 -20.02
N GLY A 214 -8.16 -2.06 -20.75
CA GLY A 214 -9.10 -3.13 -20.43
C GLY A 214 -8.61 -4.13 -19.38
N HIS A 215 -7.39 -4.00 -18.84
CA HIS A 215 -6.83 -4.91 -17.84
C HIS A 215 -6.73 -4.25 -16.47
N VAL A 216 -7.12 -4.97 -15.41
CA VAL A 216 -6.91 -4.51 -14.04
C VAL A 216 -5.43 -4.57 -13.64
N PHE A 217 -4.74 -5.65 -14.01
CA PHE A 217 -3.35 -5.93 -13.61
C PHE A 217 -2.36 -5.68 -14.75
N TRP A 218 -1.28 -4.97 -14.44
CA TRP A 218 -0.14 -4.81 -15.35
C TRP A 218 0.74 -6.06 -15.35
N ASP A 219 1.14 -6.55 -14.18
CA ASP A 219 2.03 -7.71 -14.03
C ASP A 219 1.49 -8.70 -12.99
N LEU A 220 2.37 -9.57 -12.47
CA LEU A 220 2.13 -10.56 -11.41
C LEU A 220 1.31 -10.05 -10.22
N TYR A 221 1.48 -8.76 -9.86
CA TYR A 221 1.01 -8.17 -8.61
C TYR A 221 0.36 -6.80 -8.83
N HIS A 222 0.93 -5.97 -9.70
CA HIS A 222 0.64 -4.55 -9.76
C HIS A 222 -0.54 -4.23 -10.68
N PRO A 223 -1.37 -3.24 -10.33
CA PRO A 223 -2.42 -2.73 -11.21
C PRO A 223 -1.87 -2.03 -12.45
N THR A 224 -2.69 -1.89 -13.50
CA THR A 224 -2.39 -1.04 -14.66
C THR A 224 -2.50 0.44 -14.32
N GLU A 225 -1.98 1.29 -15.20
CA GLU A 225 -2.21 2.74 -15.16
C GLU A 225 -3.72 3.07 -15.10
N ALA A 226 -4.56 2.36 -15.85
CA ALA A 226 -6.01 2.58 -15.85
C ALA A 226 -6.63 2.32 -14.47
N THR A 227 -6.21 1.23 -13.80
CA THR A 227 -6.62 0.97 -12.42
C THR A 227 -6.08 2.03 -11.48
N HIS A 228 -4.80 2.40 -11.58
CA HIS A 228 -4.20 3.44 -10.75
C HIS A 228 -4.90 4.80 -10.91
N SER A 229 -5.34 5.18 -12.12
CA SER A 229 -6.10 6.41 -12.34
C SER A 229 -7.39 6.43 -11.52
N ILE A 230 -8.16 5.34 -11.54
CA ILE A 230 -9.40 5.22 -10.75
C ILE A 230 -9.11 5.31 -9.24
N LEU A 231 -8.07 4.61 -8.77
CA LEU A 231 -7.68 4.65 -7.36
C LEU A 231 -7.24 6.06 -6.96
N SER A 232 -6.47 6.75 -7.80
CA SER A 232 -6.02 8.12 -7.54
C SER A 232 -7.18 9.11 -7.45
N ASP A 233 -8.17 9.00 -8.34
CA ASP A 233 -9.38 9.84 -8.29
C ASP A 233 -10.16 9.59 -6.99
N TYR A 234 -10.29 8.33 -6.57
CA TYR A 234 -10.99 7.97 -5.34
C TYR A 234 -10.23 8.39 -4.07
N ILE A 235 -8.90 8.29 -4.08
CA ILE A 235 -8.07 8.81 -2.99
C ILE A 235 -8.23 10.33 -2.89
N PHE A 236 -8.26 11.03 -4.03
CA PHE A 236 -8.32 12.49 -4.04
C PHE A 236 -9.67 13.02 -3.51
N ASP A 237 -10.78 12.54 -4.07
CA ASP A 237 -12.12 13.06 -3.75
C ASP A 237 -13.23 11.99 -3.92
N GLY A 238 -12.92 10.74 -3.58
CA GLY A 238 -13.87 9.64 -3.68
C GLY A 238 -15.01 9.70 -2.65
N PRO A 239 -15.99 8.79 -2.75
CA PRO A 239 -17.09 8.69 -1.81
C PRO A 239 -16.61 8.40 -0.36
N PRO A 240 -17.27 8.93 0.68
CA PRO A 240 -16.88 8.72 2.09
C PRO A 240 -16.81 7.26 2.54
N LYS A 241 -17.47 6.33 1.84
CA LYS A 241 -17.33 4.89 2.09
C LYS A 241 -15.94 4.33 1.76
N TYR A 242 -15.19 4.99 0.87
CA TYR A 242 -13.88 4.54 0.42
C TYR A 242 -12.74 5.43 0.88
N ILE A 243 -13.01 6.68 1.24
CA ILE A 243 -12.00 7.63 1.71
C ILE A 243 -12.53 8.37 2.95
N PHE A 244 -11.92 8.16 4.11
CA PHE A 244 -12.44 8.66 5.39
C PHE A 244 -11.35 8.82 6.47
N PRO A 245 -11.54 9.64 7.52
CA PRO A 245 -12.68 10.54 7.74
C PRO A 245 -12.65 11.78 6.82
N LEU A 246 -11.50 12.09 6.23
CA LEU A 246 -11.34 13.17 5.26
C LEU A 246 -10.90 12.61 3.91
N SER A 247 -11.37 13.18 2.80
CA SER A 247 -10.73 13.00 1.49
C SER A 247 -9.37 13.71 1.45
N VAL A 248 -8.48 13.34 0.52
CA VAL A 248 -7.21 14.07 0.38
C VAL A 248 -7.46 15.53 0.01
N LYS A 249 -8.48 15.82 -0.80
CA LYS A 249 -8.90 17.20 -1.11
C LYS A 249 -9.28 17.99 0.15
N GLN A 250 -10.02 17.39 1.08
CA GLN A 250 -10.35 18.03 2.37
C GLN A 250 -9.09 18.19 3.25
N LEU A 251 -8.21 17.19 3.28
CA LEU A 251 -6.98 17.21 4.06
C LEU A 251 -6.00 18.32 3.60
N VAL A 252 -5.94 18.57 2.29
CA VAL A 252 -5.16 19.68 1.71
C VAL A 252 -5.70 21.05 2.13
N ALA A 253 -7.02 21.16 2.33
CA ALA A 253 -7.68 22.43 2.66
C ALA A 253 -7.56 22.85 4.14
N LEU A 254 -7.07 21.96 5.02
CA LEU A 254 -6.76 22.28 6.43
C LEU A 254 -5.56 23.23 6.57
#